data_AF-A0A814M7I7-F1
#
_entry.id   AF-A0A814M7I7-F1
#
_cell.length_a   1.000
_cell.length_b   1.000
_cell.length_c   1.000
_cell.angle_alpha   90.00
_cell.angle_beta   90.00
_cell.angle_gamma   90.00
#
_symmetry.space_group_name_H-M   'P 1'
#
loop_
_entity.id
_entity.type
_entity.pdbx_description
1 polymer ?
#
loop_
_entity_poly.entity_id
_entity_poly.type
_entity_poly.pdbx_seq_one_letter_code
_entity_poly.pdbx_strand_id
1 'polypeptide(L)'
;MIIYCRFEKELEEYYEFRDLWEINKINQAKKFILSNPEYAAIRSIFADFDDTRDSIKRISDSKYVEPFQYLTDKFKSSLFDEIRQLELIFAKYIRIHYRMKFISINDFLKKNEPRLNRQLRDLDDVRFVINTLDTLKENFVLIDHTIDPLEVSYKKHVFFWF
;
A
#
# COMPACT_ATOMS: atom_id res chain seq x y z
N MET A 1 5.23 27.00 37.79
CA MET A 1 4.00 27.10 36.98
C MET A 1 4.29 27.61 35.56
N ILE A 2 4.98 28.74 35.38
CA ILE A 2 5.29 29.31 34.04
C ILE A 2 6.13 28.38 33.14
N ILE A 3 7.12 27.69 33.71
CA ILE A 3 7.99 26.75 32.98
C ILE A 3 7.20 25.54 32.45
N TYR A 4 6.21 25.06 33.21
CA TYR A 4 5.39 23.90 32.83
C TYR A 4 4.49 24.22 31.64
N CYS A 5 3.83 25.38 31.64
CA CYS A 5 3.02 25.83 30.48
C CYS A 5 3.86 26.09 29.23
N ARG A 6 5.14 26.47 29.37
CA ARG A 6 6.04 26.66 28.22
C ARG A 6 6.48 25.31 27.65
N PHE A 7 6.71 24.33 28.51
CA PHE A 7 7.06 22.97 28.10
C PHE A 7 5.89 22.25 27.41
N GLU A 8 4.66 22.40 27.91
CA GLU A 8 3.47 21.80 27.27
C GLU A 8 3.24 22.32 25.86
N LYS A 9 3.40 23.62 25.62
CA LYS A 9 3.27 24.22 24.27
C LYS A 9 4.30 23.69 23.28
N GLU A 10 5.51 23.39 23.73
CA GLU A 10 6.55 22.81 22.87
C GLU A 10 6.28 21.33 22.58
N LEU A 11 5.58 20.62 23.48
CA LEU A 11 5.13 19.25 23.25
C LEU A 11 3.94 19.18 22.28
N GLU A 12 3.13 20.24 22.21
CA GLU A 12 1.99 20.32 21.28
C GLU A 12 2.39 20.13 19.82
N GLU A 13 3.53 20.69 19.41
CA GLU A 13 4.07 20.53 18.05
C GLU A 13 4.40 19.06 17.72
N TYR A 14 4.75 18.25 18.71
CA TYR A 14 5.08 16.83 18.50
C TYR A 14 3.86 15.91 18.56
N TYR A 15 2.73 16.38 19.09
CA TYR A 15 1.48 15.60 19.07
C TYR A 15 0.93 15.42 17.66
N GLU A 16 1.35 16.23 16.68
CA GLU A 16 1.03 16.02 15.26
C GLU A 16 1.51 14.65 14.75
N PHE A 17 2.57 14.09 15.32
CA PHE A 17 3.13 12.79 14.95
C PHE A 17 2.54 11.62 15.74
N ARG A 18 1.60 11.89 16.66
CA ARG A 18 1.06 10.89 17.59
C ARG A 18 0.46 9.68 16.88
N ASP A 19 -0.16 9.92 15.74
CA ASP A 19 -0.79 8.90 14.90
C ASP A 19 0.21 7.83 14.40
N LEU A 20 1.50 8.16 14.31
CA LEU A 20 2.53 7.23 13.85
C LEU A 20 2.81 6.08 14.84
N TRP A 21 2.64 6.32 16.14
CA TRP A 21 2.98 5.35 17.20
C TRP A 21 1.77 4.84 17.99
N GLU A 22 0.66 5.57 18.02
CA GLU A 22 -0.51 5.17 18.82
C GLU A 22 -1.40 4.14 18.11
N ILE A 23 -1.39 4.13 16.78
CA ILE A 23 -2.34 3.34 16.01
C ILE A 23 -1.79 1.95 15.69
N ASN A 24 -2.65 0.92 15.81
CA ASN A 24 -2.32 -0.43 15.38
C ASN A 24 -2.15 -0.49 13.85
N LYS A 25 -0.90 -0.35 13.44
CA LYS A 25 -0.38 -0.34 12.06
C LYS A 25 -0.92 -1.49 11.20
N ILE A 26 -1.02 -2.67 11.79
CA ILE A 26 -1.48 -3.88 11.11
C ILE A 26 -2.97 -3.79 10.77
N ASN A 27 -3.78 -3.26 11.69
CA ASN A 27 -5.22 -3.15 11.49
C ASN A 27 -5.56 -2.08 10.44
N GLN A 28 -4.83 -0.97 10.40
CA GLN A 28 -4.97 0.03 9.33
C GLN A 28 -4.62 -0.55 7.96
N ALA A 29 -3.47 -1.22 7.83
CA ALA A 29 -3.09 -1.84 6.57
C ALA A 29 -4.11 -2.89 6.10
N LYS A 30 -4.66 -3.70 7.01
CA LYS A 30 -5.74 -4.65 6.70
C LYS A 30 -7.02 -3.96 6.24
N LYS A 31 -7.47 -2.91 6.94
CA LYS A 31 -8.65 -2.13 6.54
C LYS A 31 -8.46 -1.50 5.16
N PHE A 32 -7.27 -0.98 4.89
CA PHE A 32 -6.93 -0.38 3.61
C PHE A 32 -6.94 -1.40 2.46
N ILE A 33 -6.45 -2.63 2.67
CA ILE A 33 -6.60 -3.69 1.66
C ILE A 33 -8.06 -4.08 1.46
N LEU A 34 -8.85 -4.18 2.55
CA LEU A 34 -10.26 -4.59 2.48
C LEU A 34 -11.10 -3.62 1.63
N SER A 35 -10.73 -2.34 1.58
CA SER A 35 -11.36 -1.37 0.67
C SER A 35 -11.02 -1.58 -0.81
N ASN A 36 -10.23 -2.59 -1.16
CA ASN A 36 -9.78 -2.89 -2.53
C ASN A 36 -9.22 -1.64 -3.23
N PRO A 37 -8.13 -1.07 -2.72
CA PRO A 37 -7.68 0.24 -3.13
C PRO A 37 -7.14 0.21 -4.56
N GLU A 38 -7.44 1.26 -5.31
CA GLU A 38 -6.83 1.50 -6.61
C GLU A 38 -5.36 1.90 -6.47
N TYR A 39 -4.61 1.79 -7.56
CA TYR A 39 -3.20 2.20 -7.58
C TYR A 39 -3.00 3.66 -7.17
N ALA A 40 -3.91 4.55 -7.55
CA ALA A 40 -3.87 5.96 -7.17
C ALA A 40 -3.94 6.16 -5.65
N ALA A 41 -4.82 5.42 -4.95
CA ALA A 41 -4.95 5.48 -3.50
C ALA A 41 -3.69 4.94 -2.81
N ILE A 42 -3.11 3.84 -3.32
CA ILE A 42 -1.85 3.31 -2.81
C ILE A 42 -0.73 4.35 -2.95
N ARG A 43 -0.63 4.99 -4.12
CA ARG A 43 0.38 6.01 -4.36
C ARG A 43 0.22 7.22 -3.43
N SER A 44 -1.02 7.64 -3.17
CA SER A 44 -1.30 8.73 -2.24
C SER A 44 -0.74 8.44 -0.85
N ILE A 45 -0.96 7.24 -0.32
CA ILE A 45 -0.46 6.87 1.01
C ILE A 45 1.06 6.94 1.10
N PHE A 46 1.77 6.46 0.06
CA PHE A 46 3.23 6.57 0.05
C PHE A 46 3.71 8.01 -0.07
N ALA A 47 2.99 8.86 -0.81
CA ALA A 47 3.26 10.29 -0.83
C ALA A 47 3.05 10.93 0.56
N ASP A 48 1.98 10.56 1.27
CA ASP A 48 1.72 11.05 2.63
C ASP A 48 2.84 10.64 3.61
N PHE A 49 3.40 9.42 3.46
CA PHE A 49 4.57 8.99 4.24
C PHE A 49 5.82 9.80 3.92
N ASP A 50 6.06 10.13 2.64
CA ASP A 50 7.18 10.99 2.22
C ASP A 50 7.03 12.43 2.74
N ASP A 51 5.82 12.99 2.69
CA ASP A 51 5.52 14.31 3.24
C ASP A 51 5.75 14.34 4.76
N THR A 52 5.32 13.29 5.46
CA THR A 52 5.57 13.13 6.90
C THR A 52 7.06 13.02 7.18
N ARG A 53 7.80 12.24 6.39
CA ARG A 53 9.25 12.11 6.50
C ARG A 53 9.96 13.45 6.32
N ASP A 54 9.52 14.27 5.37
CA ASP A 54 10.07 15.60 5.14
C ASP A 54 9.71 16.60 6.25
N SER A 55 8.52 16.48 6.85
CA SER A 55 8.15 17.27 8.03
C SER A 55 9.05 16.95 9.24
N ILE A 56 9.40 15.68 9.46
CA ILE A 56 10.31 15.26 10.55
C ILE A 56 11.73 15.81 10.32
N LYS A 57 12.20 15.85 9.07
CA LYS A 57 13.51 16.44 8.74
C LYS A 57 13.58 17.93 9.08
N ARG A 58 12.46 18.66 9.00
CA ARG A 58 12.39 20.10 9.28
C ARG A 58 12.44 20.44 10.76
N ILE A 59 12.21 19.48 11.66
CA ILE A 59 12.35 19.68 13.11
C ILE A 59 13.80 20.11 13.39
N SER A 60 14.04 21.03 14.33
CA SER A 60 15.40 21.44 14.73
C SER A 60 16.10 20.38 15.58
N ASP A 61 17.39 20.09 15.32
CA ASP A 61 18.20 19.08 16.05
C ASP A 61 18.31 19.37 17.56
N SER A 62 18.28 20.65 17.94
CA SER A 62 18.19 21.04 19.34
C SER A 62 17.28 22.25 19.52
N LYS A 63 16.46 22.23 20.57
CA LYS A 63 15.67 23.38 21.03
C LYS A 63 16.12 23.78 22.42
N TYR A 64 16.25 25.08 22.65
CA TYR A 64 16.62 25.64 23.94
C TYR A 64 15.39 26.23 24.62
N VAL A 65 15.06 25.74 25.82
CA VAL A 65 13.96 26.24 26.66
C VAL A 65 14.53 26.41 28.07
N GLU A 66 14.97 27.63 28.39
CA GLU A 66 15.61 27.92 29.68
C GLU A 66 14.84 27.33 30.88
N PRO A 67 15.52 26.58 31.78
CA PRO A 67 16.97 26.31 31.86
C PRO A 67 17.45 25.04 31.12
N PHE A 68 16.61 24.39 30.31
CA PHE A 68 16.86 23.10 29.67
C PHE A 68 17.15 23.21 28.16
N GLN A 69 17.89 22.23 27.63
CA GLN A 69 18.07 22.03 26.20
C GLN A 69 17.57 20.63 25.82
N TYR A 70 16.75 20.55 24.78
CA TYR A 70 16.25 19.28 24.25
C TYR A 70 17.03 18.91 23.00
N LEU A 71 17.55 17.68 22.99
CA LEU A 71 18.15 17.07 21.81
C LEU A 71 17.09 16.20 21.15
N THR A 72 16.74 16.50 19.90
CA THR A 72 15.68 15.80 19.17
C THR A 72 16.20 14.67 18.30
N ASP A 73 17.53 14.51 18.17
CA ASP A 73 18.17 13.51 17.29
C ASP A 73 17.62 12.08 17.47
N LYS A 74 17.53 11.62 18.72
CA LYS A 74 17.00 10.28 19.03
C LYS A 74 15.52 10.15 18.72
N PHE A 75 14.77 11.22 18.96
CA PHE A 75 13.33 11.27 18.68
C PHE A 75 13.07 11.21 17.17
N LYS A 76 13.78 12.01 16.37
CA LYS A 76 13.73 11.96 14.91
C LYS A 76 14.08 10.58 14.37
N SER A 77 15.17 10.00 14.86
CA SER A 77 15.62 8.66 14.45
C SER A 77 14.54 7.62 14.71
N SER A 78 13.93 7.65 15.91
CA SER A 78 12.81 6.77 16.25
C SER A 78 11.62 6.97 15.31
N LEU A 79 11.26 8.21 14.96
CA LEU A 79 10.14 8.46 14.03
C LEU A 79 10.42 7.97 12.61
N PHE A 80 11.65 8.12 12.12
CA PHE A 80 12.04 7.55 10.83
C PHE A 80 11.93 6.02 10.82
N ASP A 81 12.35 5.36 11.90
CA ASP A 81 12.21 3.91 12.05
C ASP A 81 10.74 3.49 12.09
N GLU A 82 9.88 4.24 12.77
CA GLU A 82 8.44 3.95 12.84
C GLU A 82 7.74 4.09 11.47
N ILE A 83 8.10 5.12 10.68
CA ILE A 83 7.62 5.31 9.30
C ILE A 83 8.11 4.18 8.41
N ARG A 84 9.40 3.82 8.51
CA ARG A 84 9.95 2.70 7.75
C ARG A 84 9.21 1.41 8.06
N GLN A 85 8.93 1.13 9.33
CA GLN A 85 8.12 -0.04 9.71
C GLN A 85 6.70 0.02 9.13
N LEU A 86 6.06 1.19 9.10
CA LEU A 86 4.75 1.38 8.48
C LEU A 86 4.79 1.05 6.99
N GLU A 87 5.72 1.63 6.24
CA GLU A 87 5.93 1.35 4.81
C GLU A 87 6.11 -0.15 4.56
N LEU A 88 6.94 -0.80 5.38
CA LEU A 88 7.21 -2.23 5.27
C LEU A 88 5.94 -3.07 5.46
N ILE A 89 5.13 -2.72 6.46
CA ILE A 89 3.85 -3.38 6.75
C ILE A 89 2.88 -3.18 5.59
N PHE A 90 2.65 -1.93 5.16
CA PHE A 90 1.71 -1.61 4.08
C PHE A 90 2.08 -2.32 2.78
N ALA A 91 3.34 -2.25 2.38
CA ALA A 91 3.78 -2.88 1.14
C ALA A 91 3.75 -4.41 1.20
N LYS A 92 4.05 -5.05 2.35
CA LYS A 92 3.86 -6.50 2.52
C LYS A 92 2.41 -6.89 2.24
N TYR A 93 1.48 -6.11 2.79
CA TYR A 93 0.05 -6.33 2.68
C TYR A 93 -0.47 -6.09 1.25
N ILE A 94 -0.04 -5.00 0.62
CA ILE A 94 -0.33 -4.68 -0.78
C ILE A 94 0.21 -5.77 -1.72
N ARG A 95 1.44 -6.26 -1.49
CA ARG A 95 2.03 -7.37 -2.25
C ARG A 95 1.18 -8.63 -2.17
N ILE A 96 0.75 -9.01 -0.95
CA ILE A 96 -0.10 -10.19 -0.76
C ILE A 96 -1.41 -10.03 -1.53
N HIS A 97 -2.05 -8.86 -1.43
CA HIS A 97 -3.30 -8.56 -2.13
C HIS A 97 -3.17 -8.71 -3.65
N TYR A 98 -2.17 -8.08 -4.25
CA TYR A 98 -1.92 -8.15 -5.68
C TYR A 98 -1.50 -9.55 -6.15
N ARG A 99 -0.73 -10.27 -5.35
CA ARG A 99 -0.39 -11.67 -5.64
C ARG A 99 -1.64 -12.55 -5.66
N MET A 100 -2.57 -12.36 -4.72
CA MET A 100 -3.83 -13.11 -4.70
C MET A 100 -4.69 -12.81 -5.92
N LYS A 101 -4.79 -11.54 -6.34
CA LYS A 101 -5.48 -11.15 -7.58
C LYS A 101 -4.85 -11.83 -8.80
N PHE A 102 -3.52 -11.80 -8.90
CA PHE A 102 -2.81 -12.44 -10.01
C PHE A 102 -3.04 -13.95 -10.05
N ILE A 103 -2.95 -14.64 -8.90
CA ILE A 103 -3.24 -16.08 -8.82
C ILE A 103 -4.66 -16.37 -9.28
N SER A 104 -5.65 -15.58 -8.85
CA SER A 104 -7.05 -15.74 -9.27
C SER A 104 -7.22 -15.60 -10.79
N ILE A 105 -6.57 -14.62 -11.41
CA ILE A 105 -6.60 -14.42 -12.87
C ILE A 105 -5.93 -15.60 -13.57
N ASN A 106 -4.76 -16.01 -13.10
CA ASN A 106 -4.02 -17.13 -13.66
C ASN A 106 -4.79 -18.46 -13.55
N ASP A 107 -5.46 -18.71 -12.44
CA ASP A 107 -6.30 -19.90 -12.26
C ASP A 107 -7.53 -19.87 -13.17
N PHE A 108 -8.14 -18.70 -13.38
CA PHE A 108 -9.20 -18.51 -14.37
C PHE A 108 -8.72 -18.84 -15.79
N LEU A 109 -7.54 -18.34 -16.19
CA LEU A 109 -6.97 -18.62 -17.50
C LEU A 109 -6.67 -20.11 -17.69
N LYS A 110 -5.99 -20.74 -16.71
CA LYS A 110 -5.68 -22.18 -16.73
C LYS A 110 -6.91 -23.08 -16.79
N LYS A 111 -8.04 -22.65 -16.22
CA LYS A 111 -9.30 -23.39 -16.28
C LYS A 111 -9.92 -23.38 -17.68
N ASN A 112 -9.73 -22.29 -18.44
CA ASN A 112 -10.31 -22.12 -19.77
C ASN A 112 -9.38 -22.57 -20.89
N GLU A 113 -8.07 -22.57 -20.68
CA GLU A 113 -7.06 -23.06 -21.63
C GLU A 113 -7.35 -24.46 -22.22
N PRO A 114 -7.62 -25.52 -21.42
CA PRO A 114 -7.91 -26.85 -21.98
C PRO A 114 -9.26 -26.92 -22.71
N ARG A 115 -10.21 -26.05 -22.36
CA ARG A 115 -11.53 -25.98 -23.01
C ARG A 115 -11.41 -25.38 -24.42
N LEU A 116 -10.49 -24.43 -24.59
CA LEU A 116 -10.18 -23.80 -25.88
C LEU A 116 -9.30 -24.70 -26.75
N ASN A 117 -8.39 -25.48 -26.14
CA ASN A 117 -7.51 -26.42 -26.84
C ASN A 117 -8.19 -27.76 -27.22
N ARG A 118 -9.49 -27.91 -26.97
CA ARG A 118 -10.25 -29.11 -27.34
C ARG A 118 -10.30 -29.24 -28.87
N GLN A 119 -10.00 -30.43 -29.40
CA GLN A 119 -10.17 -30.73 -30.83
C GLN A 119 -11.65 -30.63 -31.23
N LEU A 120 -11.92 -29.94 -32.34
CA LEU A 120 -13.27 -29.77 -32.89
C LEU A 120 -13.61 -30.96 -33.80
N ARG A 121 -14.54 -31.82 -33.38
CA ARG A 121 -14.98 -32.99 -34.16
C ARG A 121 -16.43 -32.89 -34.59
N ASP A 122 -17.28 -32.25 -33.79
CA ASP A 122 -18.69 -32.05 -34.08
C ASP A 122 -19.15 -30.59 -33.82
N LEU A 123 -20.42 -30.34 -34.12
CA LEU A 123 -21.05 -29.03 -33.99
C LEU A 123 -21.26 -28.63 -32.52
N ASP A 124 -21.33 -29.61 -31.61
CA ASP A 124 -21.48 -29.38 -30.18
C ASP A 124 -20.14 -28.98 -29.54
N ASP A 125 -19.01 -29.51 -30.01
CA ASP A 125 -17.67 -29.05 -29.68
C ASP A 125 -17.50 -27.56 -30.03
N VAL A 126 -17.95 -27.16 -31.21
CA VAL A 126 -17.90 -25.76 -31.67
C VAL A 126 -18.74 -24.86 -30.76
N ARG A 127 -19.97 -25.26 -30.43
CA ARG A 127 -20.84 -24.52 -29.50
C ARG A 127 -20.21 -24.39 -28.11
N PHE A 128 -19.59 -25.46 -27.62
CA PHE A 128 -18.92 -25.46 -26.32
C PHE A 128 -17.73 -24.48 -26.29
N VAL A 129 -16.93 -24.45 -27.35
CA VAL A 129 -15.79 -23.51 -27.48
C VAL A 129 -16.28 -22.07 -27.59
N ILE A 130 -17.32 -21.79 -28.38
CA ILE A 130 -17.89 -20.45 -28.52
C ILE A 130 -18.41 -19.92 -27.18
N ASN A 131 -19.18 -20.73 -26.44
CA ASN A 131 -19.67 -20.35 -25.11
C ASN A 131 -18.52 -20.07 -24.12
N THR A 132 -17.43 -20.85 -24.21
CA THR A 132 -16.23 -20.64 -23.39
C THR A 132 -15.50 -19.33 -23.78
N LEU A 133 -15.48 -18.99 -25.07
CA LEU A 133 -14.91 -17.75 -25.58
C LEU A 133 -15.73 -16.53 -25.15
N ASP A 134 -17.05 -16.61 -25.18
CA ASP A 134 -17.93 -15.51 -24.75
C ASP A 134 -17.78 -15.24 -23.26
N THR A 135 -17.76 -16.29 -22.43
CA THR A 135 -17.45 -16.15 -20.99
C THR A 135 -16.03 -15.61 -20.74
N LEU A 136 -15.05 -15.93 -21.58
CA LEU A 136 -13.71 -15.35 -21.46
C LEU A 136 -13.70 -13.86 -21.82
N LYS A 137 -14.43 -13.46 -22.87
CA LYS A 137 -14.56 -12.05 -23.27
C LYS A 137 -15.24 -11.19 -22.20
N GLU A 138 -16.30 -11.69 -21.59
CA GLU A 138 -17.00 -10.98 -20.50
C GLU A 138 -16.06 -10.72 -19.31
N ASN A 139 -15.24 -11.70 -18.97
CA ASN A 139 -14.27 -11.58 -17.88
C ASN A 139 -13.01 -10.80 -18.29
N PHE A 140 -12.73 -10.66 -19.59
CA PHE A 140 -11.53 -9.96 -20.08
C PHE A 140 -11.50 -8.51 -19.62
N VAL A 141 -12.63 -7.79 -19.67
CA VAL A 141 -12.70 -6.39 -19.22
C VAL A 141 -12.32 -6.24 -17.75
N LEU A 142 -12.79 -7.16 -16.91
CA LEU A 142 -12.47 -7.17 -15.48
C LEU A 142 -10.99 -7.52 -15.26
N ILE A 143 -10.47 -8.49 -16.02
CA ILE A 143 -9.06 -8.89 -15.96
C ILE A 143 -8.17 -7.73 -16.37
N ASP A 144 -8.47 -7.05 -17.49
CA ASP A 144 -7.71 -5.92 -18.01
C ASP A 144 -7.63 -4.77 -16.98
N HIS A 145 -8.78 -4.39 -16.40
CA HIS A 145 -8.86 -3.39 -15.34
C HIS A 145 -8.04 -3.77 -14.08
N THR A 146 -7.80 -5.05 -13.83
CA THR A 146 -6.99 -5.51 -12.69
C THR A 146 -5.50 -5.64 -13.02
N ILE A 147 -5.16 -5.95 -14.27
CA ILE A 147 -3.78 -6.08 -14.75
C ILE A 147 -3.12 -4.71 -14.92
N ASP A 148 -3.84 -3.69 -15.39
CA ASP A 148 -3.31 -2.33 -15.58
C ASP A 148 -2.62 -1.77 -14.31
N PRO A 149 -3.27 -1.73 -13.13
CA PRO A 149 -2.64 -1.35 -11.87
C PRO A 149 -1.44 -2.22 -11.48
N LEU A 150 -1.51 -3.54 -11.76
CA LEU A 150 -0.44 -4.48 -11.46
C LEU A 150 0.79 -4.15 -12.28
N GLU A 151 0.65 -4.00 -13.59
CA GLU A 151 1.76 -3.71 -14.51
C GLU A 151 2.44 -2.40 -14.15
N VAL A 152 1.66 -1.35 -13.86
CA VAL A 152 2.20 -0.07 -13.40
C VAL A 152 2.98 -0.23 -12.09
N SER A 153 2.47 -1.01 -11.13
CA SER A 153 3.17 -1.25 -9.87
C SER A 153 4.50 -1.99 -10.03
N TYR A 154 4.56 -2.97 -10.96
CA TYR A 154 5.78 -3.70 -11.30
C TYR A 154 6.77 -2.84 -12.09
N LYS A 155 6.31 -2.09 -13.10
CA LYS A 155 7.15 -1.19 -13.92
C LYS A 155 7.74 -0.05 -13.11
N LYS A 156 6.96 0.57 -12.22
CA LYS A 156 7.39 1.76 -11.47
C LYS A 156 8.25 1.49 -10.25
N HIS A 157 8.80 0.28 -10.08
CA HIS A 157 9.70 0.03 -8.96
C HIS A 157 9.06 0.42 -7.60
N VAL A 158 7.73 0.28 -7.43
CA VAL A 158 7.10 0.37 -6.10
C VAL A 158 7.66 -0.74 -5.19
N PHE A 159 8.21 -1.80 -5.78
CA PHE A 159 9.00 -2.83 -5.11
C PHE A 159 10.47 -2.48 -4.83
N PHE A 160 11.03 -1.40 -5.39
CA PHE A 160 12.43 -0.99 -5.17
C PHE A 160 12.62 -0.18 -3.88
N TRP A 161 11.52 0.22 -3.24
CA TRP A 161 11.52 0.69 -1.85
C TRP A 161 11.64 -0.45 -0.82
N PHE A 162 12.04 -1.66 -1.26
CA PHE A 162 12.45 -2.81 -0.45
C PHE A 162 13.79 -3.37 -0.91
#